data_AF-A0A0G1MIE0-F1
#
_entry.id   AF-A0A0G1MIE0-F1
#
_cell.length_a   1.000
_cell.length_b   1.000
_cell.length_c   1.000
_cell.angle_alpha   90.00
_cell.angle_beta   90.00
_cell.angle_gamma   90.00
#
_symmetry.space_group_name_H-M   'P 1'
#
loop_
_entity.id
_entity.type
_entity.pdbx_description
1 polymer ?
#
loop_
_entity_poly.entity_id
_entity_poly.type
_entity_poly.pdbx_seq_one_letter_code
_entity_poly.pdbx_strand_id
1 'polypeptide(L)'
;MRPLRLFLFWLAAFVVSYVVSSLMVVAWSLSSYNSLFLVIGTLNSSLVYLLFGWLYFRPGFARRLSERIKNAAVWVALDFIFGMIILSLVQGLSPLEMFSSASYLIESINFLALMLAAYLCVKKPPQRSEPAWPQSSAQLLPEPE
;
A
#
# COMPACT_ATOMS: atom_id res chain seq x y z
N MET A 1 15.97 -2.13 1.60
CA MET A 1 14.54 -2.44 1.84
C MET A 1 14.43 -3.37 3.03
N ARG A 2 13.41 -3.24 3.89
CA ARG A 2 13.14 -4.20 4.98
C ARG A 2 12.04 -5.18 4.50
N PRO A 3 12.40 -6.34 3.92
CA PRO A 3 11.46 -7.21 3.19
C PRO A 3 10.32 -7.71 4.08
N LEU A 4 10.63 -8.07 5.35
CA LEU A 4 9.62 -8.52 6.31
C LEU A 4 8.49 -7.51 6.48
N ARG A 5 8.83 -6.22 6.59
CA ARG A 5 7.81 -5.18 6.79
C ARG A 5 6.98 -4.97 5.53
N LEU A 6 7.61 -4.98 4.36
CA LEU A 6 6.90 -4.90 3.08
C LEU A 6 5.87 -6.01 3.00
N PHE A 7 6.29 -7.24 3.33
CA PHE A 7 5.42 -8.40 3.35
C PHE A 7 4.29 -8.27 4.38
N LEU A 8 4.56 -7.80 5.60
CA LEU A 8 3.52 -7.61 6.62
C LEU A 8 2.45 -6.58 6.22
N PHE A 9 2.87 -5.44 5.64
CA PHE A 9 1.92 -4.43 5.17
C PHE A 9 1.11 -4.92 3.97
N TRP A 10 1.77 -5.61 3.03
CA TRP A 10 1.08 -6.24 1.90
C TRP A 10 0.09 -7.29 2.40
N LEU A 11 0.49 -8.20 3.29
CA LEU A 11 -0.36 -9.27 3.81
C LEU A 11 -1.57 -8.70 4.55
N ALA A 12 -1.38 -7.66 5.36
CA ALA A 12 -2.49 -7.00 6.04
C ALA A 12 -3.45 -6.35 5.03
N ALA A 13 -2.94 -5.67 4.00
CA ALA A 13 -3.76 -5.10 2.93
C ALA A 13 -4.52 -6.20 2.16
N PHE A 14 -3.83 -7.29 1.82
CA PHE A 14 -4.38 -8.44 1.10
C PHE A 14 -5.53 -9.09 1.88
N VAL A 15 -5.31 -9.42 3.15
CA VAL A 15 -6.33 -10.05 4.01
C VAL A 15 -7.54 -9.14 4.18
N VAL A 16 -7.33 -7.85 4.44
CA VAL A 16 -8.43 -6.87 4.57
C VAL A 16 -9.22 -6.76 3.26
N SER A 17 -8.52 -6.63 2.13
CA SER A 17 -9.14 -6.59 0.80
C SER A 17 -9.99 -7.83 0.56
N TYR A 18 -9.44 -9.03 0.79
CA TYR A 18 -10.13 -10.30 0.60
C TYR A 18 -11.38 -10.45 1.48
N VAL A 19 -11.27 -10.13 2.77
CA VAL A 19 -12.41 -10.21 3.71
C VAL A 19 -13.52 -9.26 3.30
N VAL A 20 -13.19 -8.00 3.00
CA VAL A 20 -14.21 -7.02 2.60
C VAL A 20 -14.83 -7.39 1.26
N SER A 21 -14.06 -7.84 0.28
CA SER A 21 -14.59 -8.33 -0.99
C SER A 21 -15.54 -9.52 -0.80
N SER A 22 -15.20 -10.45 0.09
CA SER A 22 -16.07 -11.58 0.44
C SER A 22 -17.39 -11.11 1.07
N LEU A 23 -17.34 -10.16 2.01
CA LEU A 23 -18.52 -9.57 2.61
C LEU A 23 -19.39 -8.81 1.60
N MET A 24 -18.77 -8.12 0.62
CA MET A 24 -19.50 -7.44 -0.44
C MET A 24 -20.19 -8.43 -1.39
N VAL A 25 -19.58 -9.56 -1.71
CA VAL A 25 -20.21 -10.63 -2.49
C VAL A 25 -21.42 -11.21 -1.74
N VAL A 26 -21.28 -11.44 -0.42
CA VAL A 26 -22.41 -11.87 0.42
C VAL A 26 -23.52 -10.82 0.41
N ALA A 27 -23.20 -9.55 0.66
CA ALA A 27 -24.19 -8.46 0.64
C ALA A 27 -24.87 -8.31 -0.73
N TRP A 28 -24.12 -8.47 -1.82
CA TRP A 28 -24.64 -8.49 -3.18
C TRP A 28 -25.69 -9.59 -3.38
N SER A 29 -25.39 -10.81 -2.92
CA SER A 29 -26.30 -11.96 -3.01
C SER A 29 -27.57 -11.78 -2.17
N LEU A 30 -27.44 -11.22 -0.96
CA LEU A 30 -28.57 -10.98 -0.05
C LEU A 30 -29.45 -9.80 -0.49
N SER A 31 -28.93 -8.91 -1.32
CA SER A 31 -29.61 -7.68 -1.77
C SER A 31 -30.14 -7.80 -3.19
N SER A 32 -30.56 -8.99 -3.61
CA SER A 32 -31.11 -9.27 -4.96
C SER A 32 -30.20 -8.80 -6.10
N TYR A 33 -28.89 -9.03 -5.95
CA TYR A 33 -27.88 -8.68 -6.95
C TYR A 33 -27.76 -7.19 -7.28
N ASN A 34 -28.06 -6.31 -6.32
CA ASN A 34 -27.87 -4.87 -6.49
C ASN A 34 -26.42 -4.51 -6.89
N SER A 35 -26.26 -3.94 -8.09
CA SER A 35 -24.96 -3.62 -8.70
C SER A 35 -24.09 -2.69 -7.87
N LEU A 36 -24.68 -1.92 -6.94
CA LEU A 36 -23.95 -1.05 -6.03
C LEU A 36 -22.92 -1.81 -5.18
N PHE A 37 -23.26 -3.00 -4.67
CA PHE A 37 -22.33 -3.82 -3.90
C PHE A 37 -21.19 -4.38 -4.75
N LEU A 38 -21.44 -4.62 -6.04
CA LEU A 38 -20.43 -5.07 -6.99
C LEU A 38 -19.42 -3.95 -7.30
N VAL A 39 -19.91 -2.71 -7.44
CA VAL A 39 -19.07 -1.51 -7.59
C VAL A 39 -18.25 -1.24 -6.33
N ILE A 40 -18.87 -1.33 -5.14
CA ILE A 40 -18.13 -1.17 -3.88
C ILE A 40 -17.07 -2.27 -3.72
N GLY A 41 -17.43 -3.52 -4.03
CA GLY A 41 -16.51 -4.65 -3.98
C GLY A 41 -15.32 -4.50 -4.94
N THR A 42 -15.52 -3.96 -6.13
CA THR A 42 -14.44 -3.72 -7.10
C THR A 42 -13.54 -2.54 -6.72
N LEU A 43 -14.08 -1.48 -6.12
CA LEU A 43 -13.28 -0.32 -5.69
C LEU A 43 -12.56 -0.53 -4.36
N ASN A 44 -13.03 -1.48 -3.55
CA ASN A 44 -12.52 -1.74 -2.22
C ASN A 44 -11.01 -2.06 -2.22
N SER A 45 -10.55 -2.96 -3.11
CA SER A 45 -9.12 -3.31 -3.18
C SER A 45 -8.27 -2.06 -3.36
N SER A 46 -8.62 -1.20 -4.32
CA SER A 46 -7.85 0.00 -4.62
C SER A 46 -7.84 0.99 -3.46
N LEU A 47 -8.94 1.13 -2.72
CA LEU A 47 -8.98 1.97 -1.50
C LEU A 47 -8.11 1.40 -0.37
N VAL A 48 -8.13 0.08 -0.16
CA VAL A 48 -7.27 -0.60 0.82
C VAL A 48 -5.80 -0.42 0.43
N TYR A 49 -5.45 -0.65 -0.83
CA TYR A 49 -4.10 -0.48 -1.35
C TYR A 49 -3.62 0.98 -1.28
N LEU A 50 -4.51 1.95 -1.51
CA LEU A 50 -4.23 3.37 -1.29
C LEU A 50 -3.90 3.66 0.18
N LEU A 51 -4.72 3.17 1.12
CA LEU A 51 -4.55 3.40 2.56
C LEU A 51 -3.27 2.74 3.09
N PHE A 52 -3.08 1.45 2.82
CA PHE A 52 -1.91 0.70 3.28
C PHE A 52 -0.64 1.15 2.57
N GLY A 53 -0.71 1.47 1.28
CA GLY A 53 0.37 2.12 0.55
C GLY A 53 0.75 3.45 1.18
N TRP A 54 -0.22 4.29 1.54
CA TRP A 54 0.03 5.58 2.16
C TRP A 54 0.71 5.43 3.53
N LEU A 55 0.23 4.50 4.36
CA LEU A 55 0.84 4.18 5.66
C LEU A 55 2.27 3.62 5.51
N TYR A 56 2.50 2.78 4.50
CA TYR A 56 3.81 2.21 4.21
C TYR A 56 4.80 3.27 3.69
N PHE A 57 4.34 4.18 2.82
CA PHE A 57 5.17 5.20 2.17
C PHE A 57 5.36 6.51 2.96
N ARG A 58 4.85 6.59 4.19
CA ARG A 58 5.07 7.73 5.10
C ARG A 58 6.58 8.05 5.24
N PRO A 59 6.94 9.33 5.51
CA PRO A 59 8.32 9.76 5.60
C PRO A 59 9.08 8.93 6.65
N GLY A 60 10.13 8.23 6.23
CA GLY A 60 10.90 7.31 7.08
C GLY A 60 11.23 5.97 6.43
N PHE A 61 10.51 5.55 5.37
CA PHE A 61 10.60 4.16 4.87
C PHE A 61 11.12 3.99 3.43
N ALA A 62 10.73 4.87 2.51
CA ALA A 62 11.23 4.89 1.13
C ALA A 62 11.54 6.34 0.75
N ARG A 63 12.83 6.70 0.70
CA ARG A 63 13.23 8.10 0.48
C ARG A 63 13.17 8.48 -1.01
N ARG A 64 13.43 7.52 -1.90
CA ARG A 64 13.47 7.76 -3.35
C ARG A 64 12.19 7.29 -4.04
N LEU A 65 11.76 8.01 -5.08
CA LEU A 65 10.62 7.63 -5.90
C LEU A 65 10.83 6.25 -6.54
N SER A 66 12.05 5.93 -6.96
CA SER A 66 12.40 4.63 -7.54
C SER A 66 12.19 3.46 -6.58
N GLU A 67 12.44 3.64 -5.28
CA GLU A 67 12.16 2.61 -4.26
C GLU A 67 10.66 2.41 -4.06
N ARG A 68 9.89 3.49 -4.16
CA ARG A 68 8.42 3.46 -4.02
C ARG A 68 7.79 2.70 -5.20
N ILE A 69 8.24 2.98 -6.42
CA ILE A 69 7.81 2.26 -7.63
C ILE A 69 8.14 0.77 -7.52
N LYS A 70 9.38 0.42 -7.11
CA LYS A 70 9.78 -0.98 -6.93
C LYS A 70 8.90 -1.69 -5.90
N ASN A 71 8.64 -1.06 -4.76
CA ASN A 71 7.77 -1.64 -3.72
C ASN A 71 6.33 -1.82 -4.21
N ALA A 72 5.79 -0.84 -4.97
CA ALA A 72 4.45 -0.94 -5.53
C ALA A 72 4.35 -2.09 -6.54
N ALA A 73 5.34 -2.23 -7.42
CA ALA A 73 5.40 -3.34 -8.38
C ALA A 73 5.46 -4.71 -7.67
N VAL A 74 6.24 -4.82 -6.59
CA VAL A 74 6.30 -6.05 -5.79
C VAL A 74 4.97 -6.35 -5.12
N TRP A 75 4.26 -5.35 -4.59
CA TRP A 75 2.94 -5.57 -3.99
C TRP A 75 1.93 -6.13 -4.99
N VAL A 76 1.87 -5.54 -6.19
CA VAL A 76 0.96 -5.99 -7.26
C VAL A 76 1.35 -7.39 -7.75
N ALA A 77 2.64 -7.67 -7.90
CA ALA A 77 3.09 -9.02 -8.26
C ALA A 77 2.71 -10.06 -7.19
N LEU A 78 2.81 -9.72 -5.90
CA LEU A 78 2.39 -10.59 -4.81
C LEU A 78 0.86 -10.76 -4.78
N ASP A 79 0.09 -9.69 -5.00
CA ASP A 79 -1.38 -9.73 -5.09
C ASP A 79 -1.81 -10.69 -6.19
N PHE A 80 -1.21 -10.55 -7.36
CA PHE A 80 -1.49 -11.40 -8.52
C PHE A 80 -1.17 -12.87 -8.24
N ILE A 81 0.01 -13.18 -7.71
CA ILE A 81 0.43 -14.56 -7.40
C ILE A 81 -0.47 -15.19 -6.33
N PHE A 82 -0.71 -14.48 -5.22
CA PHE A 82 -1.55 -15.02 -4.14
C PHE A 82 -3.02 -15.10 -4.54
N GLY A 83 -3.53 -14.13 -5.31
CA GLY A 83 -4.86 -14.18 -5.90
C GLY A 83 -5.04 -15.43 -6.75
N MET A 84 -4.07 -15.75 -7.61
CA MET A 84 -4.10 -16.98 -8.41
C MET A 84 -4.08 -18.24 -7.53
N ILE A 85 -3.22 -18.29 -6.52
CA ILE A 85 -3.15 -19.44 -5.59
C ILE A 85 -4.51 -19.64 -4.90
N ILE A 86 -5.12 -18.57 -4.38
CA ILE A 86 -6.42 -18.67 -3.70
C ILE A 86 -7.52 -19.10 -4.67
N LEU A 87 -7.61 -18.50 -5.85
CA LEU A 87 -8.63 -18.88 -6.83
C LEU A 87 -8.46 -20.33 -7.30
N SER A 88 -7.22 -20.78 -7.49
CA SER A 88 -6.93 -22.17 -7.86
C SER A 88 -7.35 -23.14 -6.75
N LEU A 89 -7.04 -22.83 -5.49
CA LEU A 89 -7.36 -23.70 -4.35
C LEU A 89 -8.85 -23.71 -4.00
N VAL A 90 -9.52 -22.55 -4.08
CA VAL A 90 -10.91 -22.39 -3.62
C VAL A 90 -11.91 -22.69 -4.73
N GLN A 91 -11.62 -22.27 -5.97
CA GLN A 91 -12.56 -22.36 -7.09
C GLN A 91 -12.15 -23.40 -8.13
N GLY A 92 -10.97 -24.03 -8.00
CA GLY A 92 -10.46 -25.01 -8.96
C GLY A 92 -10.13 -24.42 -10.33
N LEU A 93 -10.05 -23.09 -10.44
CA LEU A 93 -9.76 -22.40 -11.70
C LEU A 93 -8.32 -22.66 -12.13
N SER A 94 -8.11 -22.80 -13.43
CA SER A 94 -6.77 -22.91 -14.00
C SER A 94 -6.10 -21.52 -14.04
N PRO A 95 -4.76 -21.42 -13.87
CA PRO A 95 -4.06 -20.13 -13.96
C PRO A 95 -4.32 -19.40 -15.29
N LEU A 96 -4.54 -20.14 -16.38
CA LEU A 96 -4.80 -19.60 -17.72
C LEU A 96 -6.13 -18.83 -17.80
N GLU A 97 -7.17 -19.30 -17.10
CA GLU A 97 -8.46 -18.61 -17.01
C GLU A 97 -8.39 -17.35 -16.15
N MET A 98 -7.41 -17.26 -15.26
CA MET A 98 -7.19 -16.10 -14.38
C MET A 98 -6.47 -14.95 -15.10
N PHE A 99 -5.79 -15.20 -16.21
CA PHE A 99 -5.17 -14.18 -17.07
C PHE A 99 -6.22 -13.51 -17.97
N SER A 100 -7.21 -12.87 -17.34
CA SER A 100 -8.27 -12.13 -18.04
C SER A 100 -7.98 -10.64 -18.12
N SER A 101 -8.60 -9.95 -19.07
CA SER A 101 -8.59 -8.48 -19.15
C SER A 101 -9.06 -7.82 -17.85
N ALA A 102 -10.02 -8.44 -17.15
CA ALA A 102 -10.52 -7.95 -15.87
C ALA A 102 -9.44 -8.03 -14.77
N SER A 103 -8.67 -9.12 -14.73
CA SER A 103 -7.57 -9.29 -13.77
C SER A 103 -6.49 -8.24 -14.00
N TYR A 104 -6.08 -8.03 -15.26
CA TYR A 104 -5.09 -6.99 -15.58
C TYR A 104 -5.60 -5.58 -15.25
N LEU A 105 -6.88 -5.31 -15.47
CA LEU A 105 -7.49 -4.03 -15.15
C LEU A 105 -7.48 -3.77 -13.64
N ILE A 106 -7.89 -4.75 -12.82
CA ILE A 106 -7.90 -4.63 -11.35
C ILE A 106 -6.49 -4.36 -10.83
N GLU A 107 -5.50 -5.13 -11.27
CA GLU A 107 -4.11 -4.94 -10.84
C GLU A 107 -3.53 -3.60 -11.29
N SER A 108 -3.91 -3.13 -12.48
CA SER A 108 -3.51 -1.80 -12.96
C SER A 108 -4.08 -0.68 -12.08
N ILE A 109 -5.33 -0.81 -11.64
CA ILE A 109 -5.95 0.16 -10.73
C ILE A 109 -5.30 0.09 -9.34
N ASN A 110 -5.02 -1.11 -8.81
CA ASN A 110 -4.30 -1.28 -7.53
C ASN A 110 -2.88 -0.67 -7.61
N PHE A 111 -2.18 -0.86 -8.73
CA PHE A 111 -0.90 -0.23 -8.99
C PHE A 111 -1.00 1.30 -8.98
N LEU A 112 -1.99 1.87 -9.67
CA LEU A 112 -2.23 3.31 -9.70
C LEU A 112 -2.56 3.86 -8.31
N ALA A 113 -3.33 3.14 -7.50
CA ALA A 113 -3.64 3.49 -6.12
C ALA A 113 -2.36 3.54 -5.26
N LEU A 114 -1.48 2.55 -5.39
CA LEU A 114 -0.17 2.55 -4.71
C LEU A 114 0.73 3.70 -5.17
N MET A 115 0.74 4.00 -6.46
CA MET A 115 1.48 5.12 -7.03
C MET A 115 0.95 6.47 -6.53
N LEU A 116 -0.38 6.62 -6.43
CA LEU A 116 -1.01 7.80 -5.85
C LEU A 116 -0.64 7.95 -4.37
N ALA A 117 -0.71 6.88 -3.59
CA ALA A 117 -0.26 6.87 -2.20
C ALA A 117 1.22 7.27 -2.06
N ALA A 118 2.07 6.75 -2.95
CA ALA A 118 3.48 7.08 -3.00
C ALA A 118 3.69 8.57 -3.31
N TYR A 119 2.95 9.12 -4.28
CA TYR A 119 3.01 10.52 -4.72
C TYR A 119 2.55 11.48 -3.62
N LEU A 120 1.43 11.20 -2.94
CA LEU A 120 0.92 12.01 -1.83
C LEU A 120 1.96 12.17 -0.69
N CYS A 121 2.83 11.18 -0.53
CA CYS A 121 3.90 11.19 0.46
C CYS A 121 5.19 11.90 0.01
N VAL A 122 5.29 12.34 -1.25
CA VAL A 122 6.45 13.11 -1.78
C VAL A 122 6.43 14.57 -1.28
N LYS A 123 5.25 15.13 -0.97
CA LYS A 123 5.08 16.55 -0.61
C LYS A 123 5.37 16.92 0.86
N LYS A 124 6.43 16.37 1.49
CA LYS A 124 6.90 16.90 2.79
C LYS A 124 8.33 17.48 2.70
N PRO A 125 8.48 18.81 2.57
CA PRO A 125 9.73 19.51 2.85
C PRO A 125 9.84 19.84 4.36
N PRO A 126 11.01 20.33 4.80
CA PRO A 126 11.97 19.65 5.66
C PRO A 126 11.55 19.54 7.14
N GLN A 127 12.21 18.60 7.81
CA GLN A 127 12.25 18.45 9.26
C GLN A 127 12.55 19.80 9.92
N ARG A 128 11.71 20.19 10.89
CA ARG A 128 11.88 21.25 11.90
C ARG A 128 13.32 21.76 11.96
N SER A 129 13.52 23.06 11.75
CA SER A 129 14.70 23.74 12.28
C SER A 129 14.87 23.31 13.74
N GLU A 130 16.02 22.75 14.06
CA GLU A 130 16.45 22.64 15.45
C GLU A 130 16.22 24.00 16.10
N PRO A 131 15.69 24.06 17.34
CA PRO A 131 15.75 25.31 18.07
C PRO A 131 17.23 25.67 18.16
N ALA A 132 17.61 26.77 17.50
CA ALA A 132 18.88 27.43 17.76
C ALA A 132 18.86 27.82 19.23
N TRP A 133 19.43 26.96 20.08
CA TRP A 133 19.75 27.34 21.44
C TRP A 133 20.67 28.56 21.34
N PRO A 134 20.33 29.70 21.96
CA PRO A 134 21.29 30.77 22.10
C PRO A 134 22.40 30.30 23.05
N GLN A 135 23.63 30.36 22.53
CA GLN A 135 24.91 30.56 23.22
C GLN A 135 24.93 30.34 24.76
N SER A 136 25.68 29.32 25.21
CA SER A 136 26.30 29.36 26.54
C SER A 136 27.77 29.76 26.37
N SER A 137 28.01 31.03 26.63
CA SER A 137 29.27 31.77 26.68
C SER A 137 30.23 31.24 27.75
N ALA A 138 30.71 30.00 27.64
CA ALA A 138 31.54 29.35 28.66
C ALA A 138 32.98 29.03 28.19
N GLN A 139 33.53 29.78 27.23
CA GLN A 139 34.95 29.67 26.84
C GLN A 139 35.59 31.04 26.68
N LEU A 140 35.71 31.77 27.78
CA LEU A 140 36.67 32.86 27.96
C LEU A 140 37.05 32.89 29.43
N LEU A 141 37.94 31.97 29.82
CA LEU A 141 38.76 32.12 31.02
C LEU A 141 40.21 32.13 30.55
N PRO A 142 40.98 33.20 30.83
CA PRO A 142 42.42 33.20 30.57
C PRO A 142 43.11 32.22 31.54
N GLU A 143 44.11 31.50 31.04
CA GLU A 143 44.97 30.67 31.88
C GLU A 143 45.71 31.54 32.90
N PRO A 144 45.79 31.13 34.18
CA PRO A 144 46.71 31.73 35.12
C PRO A 144 48.13 31.21 34.87
N GLU A 145 49.08 32.13 34.99
CA GLU A 145 50.54 32.04 34.78
C GLU A 145 51.24 30.83 35.43
#